data_AF-A0A852CIW1-F1
#
_entry.id   AF-A0A852CIW1-F1
#
_cell.length_a   1.000
_cell.length_b   1.000
_cell.length_c   1.000
_cell.angle_alpha   90.00
_cell.angle_beta   90.00
_cell.angle_gamma   90.00
#
_symmetry.space_group_name_H-M   'P 1'
#
loop_
_entity.id
_entity.type
_entity.pdbx_description
1 polymer ?
#
loop_
_entity_poly.entity_id
_entity_poly.type
_entity_poly.pdbx_seq_one_letter_code
_entity_poly.pdbx_strand_id
1 'polypeptide(L)'
;PDKGEECNRSWHFNVTEIKDLMSDMRRYWPDVLHSSQNRTQFWKHEWEKHGTCAATLEVLNSQKKYFGKALELYQHIDLNSCLLKAGIKPSSSYYQMTAIKEALTRFYGVTPKIQCLPPEQGEKAQTIGQIEFCFTKELQLRNCTALKGESNPAPSDLKLGTEELSVCNDTLPTYYPSQVQ
;
A
#
# COMPACT_ATOMS: atom_id res chain seq x y z
N PRO A 1 7.17 2.30 -8.29
CA PRO A 1 8.13 1.41 -8.98
C PRO A 1 8.98 0.69 -7.95
N ASP A 2 9.39 -0.55 -8.19
CA ASP A 2 10.22 -1.32 -7.25
C ASP A 2 11.64 -0.73 -7.12
N LYS A 3 12.10 -0.02 -8.15
CA LYS A 3 13.36 0.73 -8.16
C LYS A 3 13.17 2.11 -8.77
N GLY A 4 13.93 3.07 -8.24
CA GLY A 4 13.95 4.45 -8.71
C GLY A 4 12.90 5.31 -8.00
N GLU A 5 13.36 6.46 -7.52
CA GLU A 5 12.56 7.51 -6.91
C GLU A 5 12.97 8.85 -7.53
N GLU A 6 12.05 9.81 -7.60
CA GLU A 6 12.29 11.16 -8.13
C GLU A 6 12.89 11.21 -9.55
N CYS A 7 12.47 10.30 -10.45
CA CYS A 7 13.10 10.13 -11.76
C CYS A 7 12.95 11.35 -12.70
N ASN A 8 12.04 12.29 -12.41
CA ASN A 8 11.92 13.54 -13.15
C ASN A 8 11.53 14.71 -12.24
N ARG A 9 12.54 15.40 -11.70
CA ARG A 9 12.36 16.57 -10.81
C ARG A 9 11.77 17.82 -11.46
N SER A 10 11.69 17.85 -12.79
CA SER A 10 11.08 18.96 -13.54
C SER A 10 9.61 18.72 -13.86
N TRP A 11 9.09 17.50 -13.63
CA TRP A 11 7.71 17.14 -13.92
C TRP A 11 6.84 17.21 -12.67
N HIS A 12 6.54 18.43 -12.27
CA HIS A 12 5.77 18.70 -11.06
C HIS A 12 4.32 18.20 -11.13
N PHE A 13 3.79 17.86 -9.95
CA PHE A 13 2.39 17.51 -9.82
C PHE A 13 1.48 18.67 -10.20
N ASN A 14 0.43 18.37 -10.96
CA ASN A 14 -0.58 19.32 -11.40
C ASN A 14 -1.99 18.77 -11.14
N VAL A 15 -2.61 19.25 -10.07
CA VAL A 15 -3.96 18.81 -9.65
C VAL A 15 -5.03 18.97 -10.73
N THR A 16 -4.85 19.91 -11.68
CA THR A 16 -5.82 20.12 -12.76
C THR A 16 -5.88 18.94 -13.74
N GLU A 17 -4.79 18.19 -13.90
CA GLU A 17 -4.74 17.00 -14.77
C GLU A 17 -5.58 15.83 -14.24
N ILE A 18 -5.87 15.81 -12.93
CA ILE A 18 -6.62 14.74 -12.26
C ILE A 18 -7.97 15.21 -11.72
N LYS A 19 -8.47 16.36 -12.18
CA LYS A 19 -9.69 17.00 -11.62
C LYS A 19 -10.90 16.07 -11.64
N ASP A 20 -11.04 15.24 -12.67
CA ASP A 20 -12.12 14.28 -12.82
C ASP A 20 -11.99 13.04 -11.91
N LEU A 21 -10.78 12.75 -11.41
CA LEU A 21 -10.53 11.66 -10.46
C LEU A 21 -10.67 12.09 -9.00
N MET A 22 -10.86 13.38 -8.72
CA MET A 22 -10.78 13.94 -7.36
C MET A 22 -11.76 13.31 -6.36
N SER A 23 -12.95 12.90 -6.80
CA SER A 23 -13.91 12.22 -5.92
C SER A 23 -13.38 10.87 -5.46
N ASP A 24 -12.85 10.08 -6.40
CA ASP A 24 -12.32 8.75 -6.12
C ASP A 24 -11.00 8.82 -5.36
N MET A 25 -10.11 9.76 -5.71
CA MET A 25 -8.88 10.02 -4.97
C MET A 25 -9.16 10.34 -3.50
N ARG A 26 -10.16 11.18 -3.21
CA ARG A 26 -10.55 11.50 -1.82
C ARG A 26 -11.11 10.30 -1.05
N ARG A 27 -11.72 9.35 -1.75
CA ARG A 27 -12.40 8.20 -1.15
C ARG A 27 -11.46 7.01 -0.96
N TYR A 28 -10.65 6.71 -1.96
CA TYR A 28 -9.87 5.48 -2.05
C TYR A 28 -8.36 5.70 -1.85
N TRP A 29 -7.87 6.92 -1.98
CA TRP A 29 -6.47 7.26 -1.72
C TRP A 29 -6.32 8.47 -0.77
N PRO A 30 -6.95 8.46 0.42
CA PRO A 30 -6.79 9.54 1.39
C PRO A 30 -5.38 9.55 2.00
N ASP A 31 -4.95 10.71 2.47
CA ASP A 31 -3.85 10.80 3.43
C ASP A 31 -4.39 10.38 4.81
N VAL A 32 -3.91 9.24 5.32
CA VAL A 32 -4.32 8.66 6.60
C VAL A 32 -3.24 8.79 7.67
N LEU A 33 -2.07 9.31 7.31
CA LEU A 33 -0.92 9.42 8.21
C LEU A 33 -0.77 10.83 8.74
N HIS A 34 -1.09 11.84 7.92
CA HIS A 34 -0.96 13.23 8.31
C HIS A 34 -2.32 13.83 8.61
N SER A 35 -2.38 14.62 9.68
CA SER A 35 -3.56 15.42 10.07
C SER A 35 -3.83 16.62 9.16
N SER A 36 -3.06 16.76 8.07
CA SER A 36 -3.17 17.88 7.13
C SER A 36 -4.53 17.86 6.43
N GLN A 37 -5.22 19.00 6.45
CA GLN A 37 -6.43 19.19 5.64
C GLN A 37 -6.11 19.21 4.14
N ASN A 38 -4.85 19.45 3.75
CA ASN A 38 -4.44 19.54 2.36
C ASN A 38 -4.01 18.18 1.79
N ARG A 39 -5.01 17.38 1.41
CA ARG A 39 -4.83 16.04 0.82
C ARG A 39 -4.03 16.01 -0.48
N THR A 40 -3.89 17.16 -1.17
CA THR A 40 -3.14 17.22 -2.44
C THR A 40 -1.63 17.13 -2.25
N GLN A 41 -1.12 17.43 -1.04
CA GLN A 41 0.31 17.31 -0.76
C GLN A 41 0.78 15.85 -0.80
N PHE A 42 -0.04 14.94 -0.28
CA PHE A 42 0.24 13.52 -0.35
C PHE A 42 0.29 13.03 -1.81
N TRP A 43 -0.70 13.36 -2.64
CA TRP A 43 -0.67 12.97 -4.04
C TRP A 43 0.47 13.62 -4.83
N LYS A 44 0.84 14.85 -4.48
CA LYS A 44 2.04 15.49 -5.02
C LYS A 44 3.28 14.66 -4.71
N HIS A 45 3.47 14.25 -3.46
CA HIS A 45 4.58 13.39 -3.03
C HIS A 45 4.61 12.08 -3.84
N GLU A 46 3.48 11.38 -3.91
CA GLU A 46 3.36 10.12 -4.66
C GLU A 46 3.68 10.28 -6.14
N TRP A 47 3.24 11.38 -6.77
CA TRP A 47 3.56 11.65 -8.17
C TRP A 47 5.04 11.94 -8.37
N GLU A 48 5.59 12.92 -7.65
CA GLU A 48 6.96 13.39 -7.85
C GLU A 48 7.97 12.29 -7.53
N LYS A 49 7.73 11.53 -6.45
CA LYS A 49 8.59 10.45 -6.00
C LYS A 49 8.44 9.18 -6.84
N HIS A 50 7.22 8.72 -7.14
CA HIS A 50 6.98 7.41 -7.75
C HIS A 50 6.36 7.47 -9.14
N GLY A 51 5.39 8.37 -9.36
CA GLY A 51 4.68 8.52 -10.63
C GLY A 51 5.61 8.88 -11.79
N THR A 52 6.56 9.79 -11.56
CA THR A 52 7.55 10.20 -12.58
C THR A 52 8.41 9.04 -13.09
N CYS A 53 8.75 8.08 -12.23
CA CYS A 53 9.46 6.86 -12.60
C CYS A 53 8.54 5.86 -13.34
N ALA A 54 7.29 5.74 -12.90
CA ALA A 54 6.29 4.85 -13.51
C ALA A 54 5.89 5.29 -14.92
N ALA A 55 5.99 6.60 -15.21
CA ALA A 55 5.66 7.21 -16.49
C ALA A 55 6.53 6.73 -17.68
N THR A 56 7.56 5.92 -17.43
CA THR A 56 8.27 5.16 -18.47
C THR A 56 7.38 4.13 -19.18
N LEU A 57 6.28 3.71 -18.55
CA LEU A 57 5.27 2.84 -19.13
C LEU A 57 4.17 3.67 -19.80
N GLU A 58 3.83 3.36 -21.05
CA GLU A 58 2.82 4.11 -21.83
C GLU A 58 1.45 4.17 -21.15
N VAL A 59 1.09 3.11 -20.43
CA VAL A 59 -0.19 3.03 -19.68
C VAL A 59 -0.21 3.92 -18.43
N LEU A 60 0.94 4.46 -18.00
CA LEU A 60 1.11 5.33 -16.82
C LEU A 60 1.77 6.69 -17.17
N ASN A 61 1.99 7.00 -18.44
CA ASN A 61 2.83 8.13 -18.90
C ASN A 61 2.21 9.54 -18.76
N SER A 62 1.26 9.72 -17.83
CA SER A 62 0.74 11.02 -17.41
C SER A 62 0.19 10.92 -16.00
N GLN A 63 -0.02 12.07 -15.33
CA GLN A 63 -0.59 12.09 -13.97
C GLN A 63 -1.95 11.40 -13.94
N LYS A 64 -2.83 11.77 -14.87
CA LYS A 64 -4.15 11.17 -15.02
C LYS A 64 -4.09 9.66 -15.23
N LYS A 65 -3.20 9.18 -16.10
CA LYS A 65 -3.03 7.74 -16.34
C LYS A 65 -2.51 7.01 -15.11
N TYR A 66 -1.51 7.55 -14.44
CA TYR A 66 -0.94 6.98 -13.23
C TYR A 66 -1.97 6.83 -12.11
N PHE A 67 -2.63 7.93 -11.73
CA PHE A 67 -3.64 7.92 -10.67
C PHE A 67 -4.88 7.13 -11.06
N GLY A 68 -5.36 7.28 -12.29
CA GLY A 68 -6.52 6.54 -12.79
C GLY A 68 -6.28 5.03 -12.79
N LYS A 69 -5.09 4.58 -13.23
CA LYS A 69 -4.74 3.16 -13.23
C LYS A 69 -4.56 2.62 -11.81
N ALA A 70 -4.02 3.40 -10.88
CA ALA A 70 -3.92 2.99 -9.48
C ALA A 70 -5.32 2.77 -8.86
N LEU A 71 -6.28 3.67 -9.12
CA LEU A 71 -7.67 3.52 -8.69
C LEU A 71 -8.34 2.28 -9.31
N GLU A 72 -8.11 2.02 -10.60
CA GLU A 72 -8.61 0.82 -11.29
C GLU A 72 -8.03 -0.46 -10.66
N LEU A 73 -6.72 -0.50 -10.41
CA LEU A 73 -6.07 -1.62 -9.74
C LEU A 73 -6.61 -1.82 -8.32
N TYR A 74 -6.81 -0.74 -7.55
CA TYR A 74 -7.42 -0.82 -6.21
C TYR A 74 -8.80 -1.49 -6.26
N GLN A 75 -9.65 -1.07 -7.19
CA GLN A 75 -10.99 -1.64 -7.36
C GLN A 75 -10.94 -3.08 -7.86
N HIS A 76 -9.99 -3.42 -8.74
CA HIS A 76 -9.82 -4.77 -9.26
C HIS A 76 -9.32 -5.75 -8.19
N ILE A 77 -8.40 -5.31 -7.33
CA ILE A 77 -7.89 -6.13 -6.23
C ILE A 77 -8.98 -6.36 -5.19
N ASP A 78 -9.80 -5.35 -4.86
CA ASP A 78 -10.94 -5.48 -3.95
C ASP A 78 -10.59 -6.22 -2.64
N LEU A 79 -9.47 -5.80 -2.03
CA LEU A 79 -8.89 -6.43 -0.85
C LEU A 79 -9.90 -6.57 0.30
N ASN A 80 -10.73 -5.54 0.50
CA ASN A 80 -11.74 -5.52 1.55
C ASN A 80 -12.75 -6.66 1.40
N SER A 81 -13.26 -6.89 0.18
CA SER A 81 -14.19 -7.98 -0.07
C SER A 81 -13.52 -9.34 0.04
N CYS A 82 -12.26 -9.47 -0.39
CA CYS A 82 -11.48 -10.70 -0.21
C CYS A 82 -11.35 -11.05 1.28
N LEU A 83 -10.86 -10.11 2.10
CA LEU A 83 -10.69 -10.32 3.54
C LEU A 83 -12.03 -10.66 4.22
N LEU A 84 -13.09 -9.92 3.90
CA LEU A 84 -14.42 -10.17 4.44
C LEU A 84 -14.96 -11.57 4.08
N LYS A 85 -14.79 -12.01 2.82
CA LYS A 85 -15.18 -13.37 2.37
C LYS A 85 -14.38 -14.47 3.06
N ALA A 86 -13.13 -14.20 3.42
CA ALA A 86 -12.30 -15.09 4.21
C ALA A 86 -12.63 -15.06 5.72
N GLY A 87 -13.60 -14.25 6.14
CA GLY A 87 -13.94 -14.05 7.57
C GLY A 87 -12.91 -13.21 8.33
N ILE A 88 -11.95 -12.60 7.63
CA ILE A 88 -10.93 -11.72 8.20
C ILE A 88 -11.50 -10.30 8.20
N LYS A 89 -11.95 -9.87 9.37
CA LYS A 89 -12.49 -8.53 9.59
C LYS A 89 -11.80 -7.89 10.80
N PRO A 90 -11.83 -6.56 10.92
CA PRO A 90 -11.34 -5.93 12.12
C PRO A 90 -12.01 -6.50 13.37
N SER A 91 -11.21 -6.82 14.39
CA SER A 91 -11.65 -7.58 15.56
C SER A 91 -10.75 -7.32 16.76
N SER A 92 -11.30 -7.43 17.97
CA SER A 92 -10.53 -7.45 19.21
C SER A 92 -9.76 -8.75 19.44
N SER A 93 -10.04 -9.80 18.64
CA SER A 93 -9.31 -11.07 18.66
C SER A 93 -8.15 -11.06 17.67
N TYR A 94 -7.10 -11.82 17.98
CA TYR A 94 -5.92 -11.93 17.12
C TYR A 94 -6.07 -13.02 16.05
N TYR A 95 -5.44 -12.77 14.91
CA TYR A 95 -5.29 -13.73 13.82
C TYR A 95 -3.89 -14.34 13.82
N GLN A 96 -3.78 -15.55 13.30
CA GLN A 96 -2.48 -16.10 12.89
C GLN A 96 -2.10 -15.48 11.55
N MET A 97 -0.88 -14.96 11.44
CA MET A 97 -0.39 -14.35 10.20
C MET A 97 -0.43 -15.32 9.02
N THR A 98 -0.16 -16.61 9.27
CA THR A 98 -0.27 -17.68 8.26
C THR A 98 -1.68 -17.78 7.67
N ALA A 99 -2.72 -17.67 8.50
CA ALA A 99 -4.12 -17.73 8.02
C ALA A 99 -4.45 -16.54 7.10
N ILE A 100 -3.94 -15.34 7.40
CA ILE A 100 -4.11 -14.16 6.53
C ILE A 100 -3.37 -14.38 5.20
N LYS A 101 -2.11 -14.80 5.25
CA LYS A 101 -1.30 -15.06 4.05
C LYS A 101 -1.91 -16.15 3.16
N GLU A 102 -2.43 -17.23 3.73
CA GLU A 102 -3.09 -18.32 3.02
C GLU A 102 -4.40 -17.86 2.36
N ALA A 103 -5.21 -17.06 3.06
CA ALA A 103 -6.45 -16.50 2.50
C ALA A 103 -6.17 -15.63 1.27
N LEU A 104 -5.19 -14.73 1.36
CA LEU A 104 -4.79 -13.88 0.25
C LEU A 104 -4.19 -14.69 -0.90
N THR A 105 -3.29 -15.63 -0.59
CA THR A 105 -2.67 -16.51 -1.62
C THR A 105 -3.72 -17.32 -2.36
N ARG A 106 -4.71 -17.88 -1.66
CA ARG A 106 -5.81 -18.64 -2.26
C ARG A 106 -6.67 -17.78 -3.20
N PHE A 107 -6.91 -16.52 -2.84
CA PHE A 107 -7.77 -15.64 -3.62
C PHE A 107 -7.06 -15.07 -4.86
N TYR A 108 -5.81 -14.62 -4.70
CA TYR A 108 -5.08 -13.91 -5.75
C TYR A 108 -4.11 -14.79 -6.55
N GLY A 109 -3.83 -16.02 -6.11
CA GLY A 109 -2.82 -16.90 -6.72
C GLY A 109 -1.37 -16.44 -6.52
N VAL A 110 -1.16 -15.36 -5.75
CA VAL A 110 0.14 -14.79 -5.39
C VAL A 110 0.13 -14.42 -3.91
N THR A 111 1.30 -14.37 -3.28
CA THR A 111 1.43 -13.95 -1.88
C THR A 111 1.84 -12.47 -1.84
N PRO A 112 0.94 -11.55 -1.43
CA PRO A 112 1.30 -10.15 -1.21
C PRO A 112 2.24 -10.03 0.00
N LYS A 113 3.04 -8.96 0.03
CA LYS A 113 3.87 -8.63 1.19
C LYS A 113 3.00 -7.95 2.23
N ILE A 114 3.04 -8.43 3.47
CA ILE A 114 2.27 -7.88 4.59
C ILE A 114 3.25 -7.27 5.57
N GLN A 115 3.01 -6.01 5.95
CA GLN A 115 3.81 -5.29 6.91
C GLN A 115 2.99 -4.91 8.15
N CYS A 116 3.66 -5.01 9.28
CA CYS A 116 3.10 -4.80 10.61
C CYS A 116 3.94 -3.79 11.39
N LEU A 117 3.27 -3.10 12.30
CA LEU A 117 3.94 -2.47 13.44
C LEU A 117 4.30 -3.57 14.45
N PRO A 118 5.51 -3.52 15.04
CA PRO A 118 5.88 -4.46 16.09
C PRO A 118 4.96 -4.30 17.32
N PRO A 119 4.90 -5.31 18.22
CA PRO A 119 4.18 -5.15 19.48
C PRO A 119 4.76 -4.01 20.31
N GLU A 120 3.90 -3.14 20.84
CA GLU A 120 4.33 -2.13 21.83
C GLU A 120 4.76 -2.79 23.15
N GLN A 121 5.42 -2.03 24.03
CA GLN A 121 5.94 -2.55 25.29
C GLN A 121 4.82 -3.14 26.17
N GLY A 122 4.84 -4.46 26.36
CA GLY A 122 3.85 -5.20 27.14
C GLY A 122 2.77 -5.87 26.31
N GLU A 123 2.71 -5.60 25.01
CA GLU A 123 1.86 -6.31 24.07
C GLU A 123 2.53 -7.58 23.53
N LYS A 124 1.71 -8.52 23.08
CA LYS A 124 2.18 -9.79 22.49
C LYS A 124 1.89 -9.88 20.99
N ALA A 125 1.03 -9.00 20.48
CA ALA A 125 0.57 -9.03 19.10
C ALA A 125 1.21 -7.90 18.31
N GLN A 126 1.59 -8.20 17.08
CA GLN A 126 1.93 -7.18 16.09
C GLN A 126 0.65 -6.64 15.47
N THR A 127 0.67 -5.43 14.91
CA THR A 127 -0.51 -4.81 14.30
C THR A 127 -0.36 -4.72 12.79
N ILE A 128 -1.29 -5.28 12.02
CA ILE A 128 -1.26 -5.19 10.55
C ILE A 128 -1.42 -3.73 10.11
N GLY A 129 -0.51 -3.25 9.26
CA GLY A 129 -0.52 -1.86 8.79
C GLY A 129 -0.63 -1.73 7.27
N GLN A 130 0.07 -2.56 6.51
CA GLN A 130 0.12 -2.43 5.05
C GLN A 130 0.13 -3.80 4.35
N ILE A 131 -0.55 -3.88 3.21
CA ILE A 131 -0.51 -5.02 2.29
C ILE A 131 -0.08 -4.52 0.91
N GLU A 132 1.06 -5.00 0.42
CA GLU A 132 1.64 -4.64 -0.86
C GLU A 132 1.40 -5.75 -1.89
N PHE A 133 0.75 -5.39 -2.99
CA PHE A 133 0.62 -6.24 -4.17
C PHE A 133 1.66 -5.85 -5.22
N CYS A 134 2.37 -6.84 -5.76
CA CYS A 134 3.34 -6.62 -6.83
C CYS A 134 2.73 -6.93 -8.20
N PHE A 135 3.10 -6.10 -9.17
CA PHE A 135 2.67 -6.24 -10.55
C PHE A 135 3.88 -6.36 -11.49
N THR A 136 3.69 -6.98 -12.65
CA THR A 136 4.60 -6.83 -13.78
C THR A 136 4.49 -5.43 -14.39
N LYS A 137 5.33 -5.08 -15.36
CA LYS A 137 5.23 -3.81 -16.09
C LYS A 137 3.96 -3.73 -16.95
N GLU A 138 3.38 -4.87 -17.27
CA GLU A 138 2.10 -5.06 -17.97
C GLU A 138 0.91 -5.06 -16.98
N LEU A 139 1.17 -4.70 -15.71
CA LEU A 139 0.18 -4.60 -14.64
C LEU A 139 -0.55 -5.91 -14.32
N GLN A 140 0.13 -7.04 -14.52
CA GLN A 140 -0.36 -8.36 -14.13
C GLN A 140 0.16 -8.71 -12.73
N LEU A 141 -0.70 -9.29 -11.89
CA LEU A 141 -0.30 -9.72 -10.54
C LEU A 141 0.86 -10.72 -10.58
N ARG A 142 1.82 -10.54 -9.67
CA ARG A 142 2.95 -11.45 -9.48
C ARG A 142 3.38 -11.51 -8.02
N ASN A 143 4.11 -12.56 -7.65
CA ASN A 143 4.79 -12.60 -6.37
C ASN A 143 5.82 -11.46 -6.27
N CYS A 144 5.87 -10.83 -5.10
CA CYS A 144 6.92 -9.85 -4.81
C CYS A 144 8.27 -10.56 -4.69
N THR A 145 9.25 -10.17 -5.50
CA THR A 145 10.63 -10.67 -5.35
C THR A 145 11.28 -10.00 -4.16
N ALA A 146 11.79 -10.78 -3.20
CA ALA A 146 12.68 -10.25 -2.18
C ALA A 146 13.89 -9.62 -2.87
N LEU A 147 14.15 -8.34 -2.60
CA LEU A 147 15.38 -7.69 -3.05
C LEU A 147 16.54 -8.42 -2.35
N LYS A 148 17.35 -9.16 -3.12
CA LYS A 148 18.59 -9.76 -2.59
C LYS A 148 19.49 -8.62 -2.11
N GLY A 149 19.76 -8.57 -0.81
CA GLY A 149 20.90 -7.82 -0.26
C GLY A 149 20.59 -6.57 0.56
N GLU A 150 19.35 -6.30 0.93
CA GLU A 150 19.07 -5.19 1.84
C GLU A 150 18.09 -5.65 2.93
N SER A 151 18.49 -5.51 4.19
CA SER A 151 17.56 -5.24 5.28
C SER A 151 16.93 -3.89 4.97
N ASN A 152 16.05 -3.85 3.96
CA ASN A 152 15.45 -2.59 3.55
C ASN A 152 14.48 -2.19 4.64
N PRO A 153 14.69 -1.01 5.26
CA PRO A 153 13.60 -0.31 5.89
C PRO A 153 12.44 -0.25 4.87
N ALA A 154 11.20 -0.23 5.34
CA ALA A 154 10.08 0.09 4.46
C ALA A 154 10.41 1.37 3.66
N PRO A 155 9.76 1.60 2.50
CA PRO A 155 9.76 2.94 1.92
C PRO A 155 9.44 3.91 3.05
N SER A 156 10.36 4.85 3.32
CA SER A 156 10.51 5.67 4.52
C SER A 156 9.29 6.52 4.92
N ASP A 157 8.19 6.40 4.17
CA ASP A 157 7.14 7.41 4.06
C ASP A 157 5.76 6.90 4.51
N LEU A 158 5.61 5.63 4.89
CA LEU A 158 4.47 5.17 5.70
C LEU A 158 4.87 5.05 7.17
N LYS A 159 5.19 6.19 7.78
CA LYS A 159 5.29 6.30 9.24
C LYS A 159 3.90 6.44 9.82
N LEU A 160 3.33 5.34 10.31
CA LEU A 160 2.17 5.38 11.19
C LEU A 160 2.68 5.71 12.60
N GLY A 161 2.89 7.01 12.88
CA GLY A 161 3.51 7.48 14.12
C GLY A 161 5.04 7.44 14.13
N THR A 162 5.64 7.07 15.26
CA THR A 162 7.11 7.00 15.46
C THR A 162 7.74 5.67 15.03
N GLU A 163 6.93 4.66 14.72
CA GLU A 163 7.38 3.31 14.45
C GLU A 163 7.26 2.94 12.97
N GLU A 164 8.24 2.18 12.50
CA GLU A 164 8.37 1.82 11.10
C GLU A 164 7.72 0.46 10.83
N LEU A 165 6.92 0.40 9.77
CA LEU A 165 6.34 -0.85 9.30
C LEU A 165 7.45 -1.82 8.86
N SER A 166 7.40 -3.05 9.34
CA SER A 166 8.32 -4.12 8.95
C SER A 166 7.56 -5.35 8.48
N VAL A 167 8.22 -6.31 7.82
CA VAL A 167 7.54 -7.54 7.38
C VAL A 167 6.96 -8.26 8.59
N CYS A 168 5.67 -8.59 8.55
CA CYS A 168 5.00 -9.26 9.67
C CYS A 168 5.65 -10.60 10.01
N ASN A 169 5.81 -10.86 11.30
CA ASN A 169 6.35 -12.11 11.82
C ASN A 169 5.30 -13.22 11.79
N ASP A 170 5.62 -14.38 11.23
CA ASP A 170 4.66 -15.49 11.10
C ASP A 170 4.30 -16.17 12.43
N THR A 171 5.12 -16.01 13.47
CA THR A 171 4.91 -16.65 14.77
C THR A 171 4.16 -15.77 15.77
N LEU A 172 4.06 -14.47 15.53
CA LEU A 172 3.37 -13.55 16.44
C LEU A 172 1.86 -13.49 16.14
N PRO A 173 1.02 -13.44 17.19
CA PRO A 173 -0.38 -13.06 17.03
C PRO A 173 -0.49 -11.72 16.30
N THR A 174 -1.49 -11.57 15.44
CA THR A 174 -1.68 -10.37 14.64
C THR A 174 -3.00 -9.68 14.98
N TYR A 175 -2.92 -8.43 15.39
CA TYR A 175 -4.06 -7.56 15.60
C TYR A 175 -4.47 -6.87 14.29
N TYR A 176 -5.77 -6.89 13.99
CA TYR A 176 -6.37 -6.16 12.88
C TYR A 176 -7.38 -5.14 13.42
N PRO A 177 -6.97 -3.86 13.56
CA PRO A 177 -7.74 -2.85 14.29
C PRO A 177 -8.97 -2.39 13.50
N SER A 178 -10.06 -2.10 14.23
CA SER A 178 -11.31 -1.55 13.66
C SER A 178 -11.28 -0.07 13.35
N GLN A 179 -10.25 0.64 13.81
CA GLN A 179 -10.01 2.04 13.54
C GLN A 179 -8.54 2.23 13.22
N VAL A 180 -8.24 3.08 12.25
CA VAL A 180 -6.89 3.59 12.03
C VAL A 180 -6.66 4.62 13.15
N GLN A 181 -5.65 4.40 14.00
CA GLN A 181 -5.24 5.34 15.04
C GLN A 181 -4.54 6.55 14.45
#